data_AF-A0A2M9YGT8-F1
#
_entry.id   AF-A0A2M9YGT8-F1
#
_cell.length_a   1.000
_cell.length_b   1.000
_cell.length_c   1.000
_cell.angle_alpha   90.00
_cell.angle_beta   90.00
_cell.angle_gamma   90.00
#
_symmetry.space_group_name_H-M   'P 1'
#
loop_
_entity.id
_entity.type
_entity.pdbx_description
1 polymer ?
#
loop_
_entity_poly.entity_id
_entity_poly.type
_entity_poly.pdbx_seq_one_letter_code
_entity_poly.pdbx_strand_id
1 'polypeptide(L)'
;MKIKPVSITIISWILIVLSGVGMVSSIVTYSVNEQAIEILKQTSHIPLQIQFLIAGTALIVQAICGIGFLQGLNWSRILFVVSSIAGILYSYLTSPIKVTLIFSVVFFGVVCFFLFRPISNKFFGNQKET
;
A
#
# COMPACT_ATOMS: atom_id res chain seq x y z
N MET A 1 -2.42 -20.94 21.95
CA MET A 1 -1.48 -20.34 20.98
C MET A 1 -2.27 -19.75 19.82
N LYS A 2 -2.16 -18.44 19.54
CA LYS A 2 -2.81 -17.83 18.37
C LYS A 2 -2.11 -18.35 17.11
N ILE A 3 -2.77 -19.22 16.35
CA ILE A 3 -2.23 -19.74 15.08
C ILE A 3 -2.16 -18.56 14.11
N LYS A 4 -0.95 -18.02 13.90
CA LYS A 4 -0.70 -16.99 12.90
C LYS A 4 -0.70 -17.65 11.52
N PRO A 5 -1.64 -17.31 10.62
CA PRO A 5 -1.65 -17.88 9.27
C PRO A 5 -0.40 -17.41 8.52
N VAL A 6 0.39 -18.35 8.02
CA VAL A 6 1.65 -18.07 7.29
C VAL A 6 1.41 -17.12 6.11
N SER A 7 0.26 -17.24 5.44
CA SER A 7 -0.15 -16.34 4.35
C SER A 7 -0.24 -14.87 4.76
N ILE A 8 -0.74 -14.56 5.97
CA ILE A 8 -0.82 -13.18 6.46
C ILE A 8 0.59 -12.64 6.72
N THR A 9 1.45 -13.45 7.33
CA THR A 9 2.84 -13.06 7.57
C THR A 9 3.57 -12.74 6.28
N ILE A 10 3.43 -13.57 5.25
CA ILE A 10 4.04 -13.35 3.92
C ILE A 10 3.53 -12.04 3.30
N ILE A 11 2.21 -11.83 3.27
CA ILE A 11 1.62 -10.61 2.68
C ILE A 11 2.05 -9.36 3.43
N SER A 12 2.11 -9.42 4.75
CA SER A 12 2.56 -8.31 5.58
C SER A 12 4.01 -7.93 5.28
N TRP A 13 4.88 -8.93 5.16
CA TRP A 13 6.27 -8.71 4.77
C TRP A 13 6.41 -8.17 3.35
N ILE A 14 5.62 -8.69 2.40
CA ILE A 14 5.59 -8.16 1.02
C ILE A 14 5.19 -6.68 1.03
N LEU A 15 4.15 -6.30 1.78
CA LEU A 15 3.71 -4.90 1.90
C LEU A 15 4.81 -4.01 2.50
N ILE A 16 5.46 -4.47 3.57
CA ILE A 16 6.54 -3.72 4.22
C ILE A 16 7.72 -3.55 3.25
N VAL A 17 8.18 -4.63 2.61
CA VAL A 17 9.31 -4.59 1.67
C VAL A 17 8.98 -3.71 0.46
N LEU A 18 7.80 -3.86 -0.14
CA LEU A 18 7.37 -3.03 -1.27
C LEU A 18 7.28 -1.55 -0.88
N SER A 19 6.74 -1.23 0.30
CA SER A 19 6.68 0.15 0.78
C SER A 19 8.08 0.73 1.00
N GLY A 20 9.02 -0.05 1.55
CA GLY A 20 10.41 0.34 1.72
C GLY A 20 11.13 0.56 0.38
N VAL A 21 10.98 -0.37 -0.57
CA VAL A 21 11.53 -0.24 -1.92
C VAL A 21 10.96 0.97 -2.64
N GLY A 22 9.65 1.21 -2.54
CA GLY A 22 9.00 2.38 -3.12
C GLY A 22 9.54 3.70 -2.53
N MET A 23 9.81 3.72 -1.24
CA MET A 23 10.40 4.89 -0.57
C MET A 23 11.84 5.15 -1.03
N VAL A 24 12.67 4.11 -1.10
CA VAL A 24 14.05 4.21 -1.61
C VAL A 24 14.05 4.63 -3.08
N SER A 25 13.21 4.03 -3.91
CA SER A 25 13.07 4.41 -5.33
C SER A 25 12.68 5.88 -5.47
N SER A 26 11.74 6.36 -4.66
CA SER A 26 11.30 7.77 -4.69
C SER A 26 12.43 8.72 -4.32
N ILE A 27 13.24 8.36 -3.31
CA ILE A 27 14.41 9.14 -2.90
C ILE A 27 15.47 9.15 -4.01
N VAL A 28 15.79 8.00 -4.60
CA VAL A 28 16.83 7.86 -5.64
C VAL A 28 16.43 8.61 -6.92
N THR A 29 15.17 8.51 -7.36
CA THR A 29 14.68 9.26 -8.52
C THR A 29 14.81 10.77 -8.31
N TYR A 30 14.61 11.24 -7.08
CA TYR A 30 14.72 12.67 -6.76
C TYR A 30 16.15 13.16 -6.54
N SER A 31 17.04 12.33 -6.00
CA SER A 31 18.42 12.76 -5.70
C SER A 31 19.38 12.62 -6.87
N VAL A 32 19.10 11.70 -7.81
CA VAL A 32 20.05 11.34 -8.89
C VAL A 32 19.56 11.80 -10.26
N ASN A 33 18.26 12.00 -10.45
CA ASN A 33 17.67 12.08 -11.79
C ASN A 33 16.97 13.42 -12.03
N GLU A 34 17.75 14.49 -12.17
CA GLU A 34 17.24 15.85 -12.45
C GLU A 34 16.35 15.91 -13.71
N GLN A 35 16.67 15.11 -14.74
CA GLN A 35 15.86 14.98 -15.94
C GLN A 35 14.46 14.40 -15.67
N ALA A 36 14.35 13.42 -14.77
CA ALA A 36 13.05 12.87 -14.39
C ALA A 36 12.19 13.90 -13.62
N ILE A 37 12.83 14.76 -12.82
CA ILE A 37 12.17 15.85 -12.09
C ILE A 37 11.67 16.93 -13.05
N GLU A 38 12.46 17.31 -14.05
CA GLU A 38 12.01 18.25 -15.09
C GLU A 38 10.84 17.71 -15.90
N ILE A 39 10.90 16.44 -16.32
CA ILE A 39 9.78 15.80 -17.04
C ILE A 39 8.53 15.75 -16.17
N LEU A 40 8.66 15.44 -14.86
CA LEU A 40 7.55 15.47 -13.92
C LEU A 40 6.98 16.89 -13.72
N LYS A 41 7.83 17.92 -13.65
CA LYS A 41 7.39 19.32 -13.59
C LYS A 41 6.64 19.76 -14.85
N GLN A 42 7.06 19.28 -16.03
CA GLN A 42 6.42 19.64 -17.30
C GLN A 42 5.13 18.85 -17.58
N THR A 43 5.02 17.63 -17.08
CA THR A 43 3.90 16.73 -17.38
C THR A 43 2.79 16.78 -16.31
N SER A 44 3.13 17.11 -15.06
CA SER A 44 2.19 17.05 -13.94
C SER A 44 1.52 18.41 -13.69
N HIS A 45 0.19 18.43 -13.71
CA HIS A 45 -0.62 19.61 -13.31
C HIS A 45 -0.59 19.85 -11.78
N ILE A 46 -0.07 18.90 -11.01
CA ILE A 46 0.00 18.96 -9.54
C ILE A 46 1.44 19.34 -9.13
N PRO A 47 1.63 20.29 -8.20
CA PRO A 47 2.94 20.63 -7.67
C PRO A 47 3.68 19.39 -7.16
N LEU A 48 4.93 19.21 -7.57
CA LEU A 48 5.77 18.05 -7.23
C LEU A 48 5.83 17.76 -5.72
N GLN A 49 5.81 18.81 -4.89
CA GLN A 49 5.80 18.72 -3.44
C GLN A 49 4.55 18.03 -2.91
N ILE A 50 3.38 18.33 -3.48
CA ILE A 50 2.09 17.74 -3.09
C ILE A 50 2.07 16.26 -3.51
N GLN A 51 2.54 15.97 -4.73
CA GLN A 51 2.66 14.59 -5.21
C GLN A 51 3.57 13.74 -4.32
N PHE A 52 4.69 14.30 -3.86
CA PHE A 52 5.58 13.64 -2.91
C PHE A 52 4.91 13.40 -1.55
N LEU A 53 4.18 14.39 -1.03
CA LEU A 53 3.48 14.27 0.24
C LEU A 53 2.40 13.16 0.17
N ILE A 54 1.66 13.09 -0.93
CA ILE A 54 0.65 12.04 -1.17
C ILE A 54 1.33 10.67 -1.29
N ALA A 55 2.40 10.55 -2.08
CA ALA A 55 3.10 9.28 -2.24
C ALA A 55 3.75 8.82 -0.91
N GLY A 56 4.40 9.73 -0.19
CA GLY A 56 5.03 9.45 1.10
C GLY A 56 4.02 9.01 2.16
N THR A 57 2.91 9.73 2.29
CA THR A 57 1.82 9.34 3.21
C THR A 57 1.24 7.99 2.85
N ALA A 58 1.01 7.70 1.57
CA ALA A 58 0.52 6.40 1.12
C ALA A 58 1.48 5.25 1.48
N LEU A 59 2.79 5.44 1.30
CA LEU A 59 3.81 4.45 1.67
C LEU A 59 3.86 4.20 3.18
N ILE A 60 3.80 5.27 3.99
CA ILE A 60 3.76 5.16 5.47
C ILE A 60 2.52 4.38 5.91
N VAL A 61 1.36 4.72 5.37
CA VAL A 61 0.10 4.04 5.67
C VAL A 61 0.16 2.57 5.28
N GLN A 62 0.79 2.24 4.14
CA GLN A 62 0.98 0.86 3.70
C GLN A 62 1.89 0.06 4.65
N ALA A 63 2.96 0.69 5.15
CA ALA A 63 3.81 0.08 6.18
C ALA A 63 3.06 -0.16 7.50
N ILE A 64 2.24 0.81 7.95
CA ILE A 64 1.39 0.69 9.14
C ILE A 64 0.40 -0.47 8.98
N CYS A 65 -0.22 -0.62 7.80
CA CYS A 65 -1.08 -1.76 7.49
C CYS A 65 -0.34 -3.09 7.61
N GLY A 66 0.86 -3.21 7.04
CA GLY A 66 1.68 -4.41 7.13
C GLY A 66 2.01 -4.79 8.59
N ILE A 67 2.39 -3.81 9.41
CA ILE A 67 2.64 -4.03 10.84
C ILE A 67 1.35 -4.45 11.57
N GLY A 68 0.23 -3.79 11.28
CA GLY A 68 -1.08 -4.11 11.85
C GLY A 68 -1.56 -5.52 11.50
N PHE A 69 -1.25 -6.02 10.31
CA PHE A 69 -1.51 -7.39 9.90
C PHE A 69 -0.68 -8.40 10.69
N LEU A 70 0.61 -8.14 10.93
CA LEU A 70 1.47 -8.99 11.78
C LEU A 70 0.99 -9.07 13.24
N GLN A 71 0.40 -7.98 13.72
CA GLN A 71 -0.17 -7.86 15.05
C GLN A 71 -1.60 -8.43 15.16
N GLY A 72 -2.26 -8.71 14.03
CA GLY A 72 -3.63 -9.21 14.01
C GLY A 72 -4.67 -8.15 14.39
N LEU A 73 -4.38 -6.87 14.13
CA LEU A 73 -5.29 -5.77 14.45
C LEU A 73 -6.44 -5.70 13.44
N ASN A 74 -7.69 -5.81 13.89
CA ASN A 74 -8.87 -5.71 13.02
C ASN A 74 -8.92 -4.42 12.20
N TRP A 75 -8.52 -3.30 12.79
CA TRP A 75 -8.65 -1.98 12.17
C TRP A 75 -7.70 -1.79 10.98
N SER A 76 -6.57 -2.50 10.95
CA SER A 76 -5.63 -2.50 9.82
C SER A 76 -6.27 -2.95 8.51
N ARG A 77 -7.30 -3.81 8.58
CA ARG A 77 -8.04 -4.28 7.40
C ARG A 77 -8.84 -3.15 6.75
N ILE A 78 -9.50 -2.34 7.59
CA ILE A 78 -10.29 -1.20 7.14
C ILE A 78 -9.35 -0.12 6.60
N LEU A 79 -8.26 0.17 7.31
CA LEU A 79 -7.24 1.13 6.87
C LEU A 79 -6.70 0.75 5.48
N PHE A 80 -6.32 -0.53 5.29
CA PHE A 80 -5.82 -1.02 4.01
C PHE A 80 -6.82 -0.85 2.87
N VAL A 81 -8.08 -1.21 3.09
CA VAL A 81 -9.14 -1.10 2.07
C VAL A 81 -9.38 0.35 1.68
N VAL A 82 -9.55 1.24 2.67
CA VAL A 82 -9.79 2.67 2.41
C VAL A 82 -8.60 3.30 1.68
N SER A 83 -7.38 3.04 2.14
CA SER A 83 -6.17 3.60 1.52
C SER A 83 -5.89 3.04 0.13
N SER A 84 -6.18 1.76 -0.12
CA SER A 84 -6.03 1.16 -1.46
C SER A 84 -7.04 1.72 -2.44
N ILE A 85 -8.31 1.90 -2.03
CA ILE A 85 -9.34 2.53 -2.85
C ILE A 85 -8.93 3.97 -3.20
N ALA A 86 -8.49 4.75 -2.21
CA ALA A 86 -8.00 6.11 -2.42
C ALA A 86 -6.80 6.14 -3.39
N GLY A 87 -5.84 5.21 -3.25
CA GLY A 87 -4.69 5.10 -4.15
C GLY A 87 -5.06 4.72 -5.58
N ILE A 88 -6.05 3.83 -5.76
CA ILE A 88 -6.56 3.46 -7.09
C ILE A 88 -7.29 4.65 -7.74
N LEU A 89 -8.12 5.37 -7.00
CA LEU A 89 -8.80 6.59 -7.46
C LEU A 89 -7.79 7.68 -7.85
N TYR A 90 -6.78 7.90 -7.02
CA TYR A 90 -5.70 8.84 -7.33
C TYR A 90 -4.96 8.44 -8.61
N SER A 91 -4.62 7.14 -8.75
CA SER A 91 -3.97 6.61 -9.96
C SER A 91 -4.86 6.72 -11.20
N TYR A 92 -6.17 6.57 -11.05
CA TYR A 92 -7.14 6.76 -12.13
C TYR A 92 -7.17 8.20 -12.64
N LEU A 93 -7.09 9.17 -11.71
CA LEU A 93 -7.13 10.60 -12.03
C LEU A 93 -5.80 11.13 -12.58
N THR A 94 -4.67 10.55 -12.16
CA THR A 94 -3.34 11.06 -12.48
C THR A 94 -2.62 10.29 -13.58
N SER A 95 -2.94 9.01 -13.81
CA SER A 95 -2.17 8.18 -14.75
C SER A 95 -2.82 8.10 -16.14
N PRO A 96 -2.10 8.44 -17.22
CA PRO A 96 -2.57 8.20 -18.59
C PRO A 96 -2.53 6.70 -18.98
N ILE A 97 -1.79 5.86 -18.24
CA ILE A 97 -1.57 4.45 -18.55
C ILE A 97 -2.43 3.56 -17.64
N LYS A 98 -3.56 3.09 -18.17
CA LYS A 98 -4.55 2.28 -17.43
C LYS A 98 -4.07 0.87 -17.05
N VAL A 99 -2.98 0.39 -17.66
CA VAL A 99 -2.42 -0.96 -17.40
C VAL A 99 -1.94 -1.09 -15.95
N THR A 100 -1.29 -0.06 -15.41
CA THR A 100 -0.83 -0.04 -14.01
C THR A 100 -2.01 -0.15 -13.04
N LEU A 101 -3.15 0.44 -13.40
CA LEU A 101 -4.35 0.42 -12.59
C LEU A 101 -4.97 -0.98 -12.51
N ILE A 102 -5.01 -1.71 -13.63
CA ILE A 102 -5.45 -3.11 -13.67
C ILE A 102 -4.55 -3.96 -12.76
N PHE A 103 -3.24 -3.77 -12.83
CA PHE A 103 -2.29 -4.47 -11.96
C PHE A 103 -2.54 -4.16 -10.47
N SER A 104 -2.76 -2.89 -10.12
CA SER A 104 -3.08 -2.47 -8.75
C SER A 104 -4.39 -3.09 -8.24
N VAL A 105 -5.43 -3.13 -9.07
CA VAL A 105 -6.73 -3.73 -8.71
C VAL A 105 -6.61 -5.24 -8.49
N VAL A 106 -5.90 -5.94 -9.37
CA VAL A 106 -5.66 -7.38 -9.22
C VAL A 106 -4.87 -7.67 -7.94
N PHE A 107 -3.78 -6.94 -7.70
CA PHE A 107 -3.00 -7.09 -6.47
C PHE A 107 -3.82 -6.83 -5.21
N PHE A 108 -4.62 -5.76 -5.21
CA PHE A 108 -5.55 -5.44 -4.12
C PHE A 108 -6.56 -6.56 -3.87
N GLY A 109 -7.14 -7.13 -4.93
CA GLY A 109 -8.08 -8.24 -4.86
C GLY A 109 -7.45 -9.50 -4.24
N VAL A 110 -6.23 -9.84 -4.66
CA VAL A 110 -5.47 -10.97 -4.09
C VAL A 110 -5.23 -10.75 -2.60
N VAL A 111 -4.74 -9.58 -2.21
CA VAL A 111 -4.49 -9.26 -0.78
C VAL A 111 -5.79 -9.35 0.02
N CYS A 112 -6.90 -8.76 -0.47
CA CYS A 112 -8.20 -8.84 0.19
C CYS A 112 -8.68 -10.28 0.34
N PHE A 113 -8.53 -11.11 -0.69
CA PHE A 113 -8.94 -12.51 -0.63
C PHE A 113 -8.23 -13.27 0.50
N PHE A 114 -6.92 -13.08 0.66
CA PHE A 114 -6.18 -13.70 1.76
C PHE A 114 -6.49 -13.06 3.12
N LEU A 115 -6.76 -11.76 3.16
CA LEU A 115 -7.05 -11.02 4.38
C LEU A 115 -8.42 -11.36 4.98
N PHE A 116 -9.43 -11.55 4.12
CA PHE A 116 -10.81 -11.87 4.51
C PHE A 116 -11.12 -13.37 4.51
N ARG A 117 -10.15 -14.23 4.18
CA ARG A 117 -10.29 -15.69 4.27
C ARG A 117 -10.70 -16.09 5.70
N PRO A 118 -11.59 -17.08 5.89
CA PRO A 118 -12.13 -17.45 7.21
C PRO A 118 -11.07 -17.79 8.27
N ILE A 119 -9.94 -18.37 7.86
CA ILE A 119 -8.79 -18.66 8.74
C ILE A 119 -8.16 -17.36 9.26
N SER A 120 -7.98 -16.39 8.37
CA SER A 120 -7.49 -15.05 8.71
C SER A 120 -8.49 -14.30 9.59
N ASN A 121 -9.79 -14.42 9.30
CA ASN A 121 -10.81 -13.74 10.09
C ASN A 121 -10.85 -14.23 11.55
N LYS A 122 -10.55 -15.51 11.82
CA LYS A 122 -10.38 -16.01 13.20
C LYS A 122 -9.16 -15.41 13.90
N PHE A 123 -8.05 -15.24 13.18
CA PHE A 123 -6.84 -14.62 13.72
C PHE A 123 -7.09 -13.16 14.15
N PHE A 124 -7.83 -12.40 13.34
CA PHE A 124 -8.19 -11.02 13.64
C PHE A 124 -9.36 -10.92 14.65
N GLY A 125 -10.30 -11.86 14.65
CA GLY A 125 -11.48 -11.90 15.53
C GLY A 125 -11.16 -12.18 17.01
N ASN A 126 -10.14 -13.00 17.29
CA ASN A 126 -9.72 -13.39 18.65
C ASN A 126 -8.98 -12.27 19.43
N GLN A 127 -9.18 -10.99 19.08
CA GLN A 127 -8.74 -9.84 19.88
C GLN A 127 -9.88 -9.20 20.68
N LYS A 128 -11.14 -9.62 20.50
CA LYS A 128 -12.29 -9.09 21.26
C LYS A 128 -12.51 -9.76 22.63
N GLU A 129 -11.63 -10.68 23.07
CA GLU A 129 -11.81 -11.46 24.31
C GLU A 129 -10.79 -11.12 25.42
N THR A 130 -10.24 -9.92 25.45
CA THR A 130 -9.44 -9.43 26.58
C THR A 130 -9.88 -8.05 27.00
#